data_AF-A0A2M6XB84-F1
#
_entry.id   AF-A0A2M6XB84-F1
#
_cell.length_a   1.000
_cell.length_b   1.000
_cell.length_c   1.000
_cell.angle_alpha   90.00
_cell.angle_beta   90.00
_cell.angle_gamma   90.00
#
_symmetry.space_group_name_H-M   'P 1'
#
loop_
_entity.id
_entity.type
_entity.pdbx_description
1 polymer ?
#
loop_
_entity_poly.entity_id
_entity_poly.type
_entity_poly.pdbx_seq_one_letter_code
_entity_poly.pdbx_strand_id
1 'polypeptide(L)'
;MRVYFIWLSIILVLSLFQAAFLPLNLVLLLVLLFSLRDISQSDRHGAWLTFWSGLIFDLSQGLTWGTSSLIFVVVGFLFRGYSRRFDIHRPFLLAGFILPVALVYQRLVFGSWSWWSALALAILAILLRPVLLYFQDSQGGIKLKY
;
A
#
# COMPACT_ATOMS: atom_id res chain seq x y z
N MET A 1 -8.89 -10.70 13.01
CA MET A 1 -8.22 -11.96 12.55
C MET A 1 -8.67 -12.40 11.15
N ARG A 2 -9.94 -12.80 10.91
CA ARG A 2 -10.37 -13.33 9.58
C ARG A 2 -10.07 -12.42 8.39
N VAL A 3 -10.31 -11.11 8.53
CA VAL A 3 -10.06 -10.13 7.45
C VAL A 3 -8.56 -10.05 7.08
N TYR A 4 -7.65 -10.16 8.05
CA TYR A 4 -6.21 -10.13 7.81
C TYR A 4 -5.73 -11.33 6.99
N PHE A 5 -6.27 -12.52 7.23
CA PHE A 5 -5.95 -13.70 6.44
C PHE A 5 -6.39 -13.56 4.99
N ILE A 6 -7.58 -13.01 4.75
CA ILE A 6 -8.07 -12.74 3.39
C ILE A 6 -7.12 -11.79 2.65
N TRP A 7 -6.72 -10.69 3.29
CA TRP A 7 -5.77 -9.75 2.69
C TRP A 7 -4.40 -10.37 2.45
N LEU A 8 -3.90 -11.18 3.38
CA LEU A 8 -2.65 -11.93 3.21
C LEU A 8 -2.70 -12.89 2.02
N SER A 9 -3.80 -13.62 1.86
CA SER A 9 -4.00 -14.50 0.70
C SER A 9 -4.04 -13.72 -0.61
N ILE A 10 -4.72 -12.56 -0.64
CA ILE A 10 -4.74 -11.68 -1.81
C ILE A 10 -3.32 -11.17 -2.12
N ILE A 11 -2.60 -10.69 -1.11
CA ILE A 11 -1.21 -10.22 -1.25
C ILE A 11 -0.30 -11.32 -1.78
N LEU A 12 -0.47 -12.55 -1.30
CA LEU A 12 0.31 -13.70 -1.75
C LEU A 12 0.06 -13.97 -3.24
N VAL A 13 -1.19 -14.11 -3.66
CA VAL A 13 -1.54 -14.34 -5.08
C VAL A 13 -1.03 -13.20 -5.95
N LEU A 14 -1.22 -11.95 -5.51
CA LEU A 14 -0.77 -10.76 -6.22
C LEU A 14 0.76 -10.73 -6.34
N SER A 15 1.49 -11.07 -5.27
CA SER A 15 2.95 -11.10 -5.25
C SER A 15 3.51 -12.12 -6.24
N LEU A 16 2.92 -13.32 -6.31
CA LEU A 16 3.32 -14.36 -7.26
C LEU A 16 3.05 -13.94 -8.70
N PHE A 17 1.87 -13.34 -8.96
CA PHE A 17 1.52 -12.87 -10.29
C PHE A 17 2.43 -11.70 -10.73
N GLN A 18 2.74 -10.81 -9.79
CA GLN A 18 3.58 -9.65 -10.05
C GLN A 18 5.03 -10.04 -10.33
N ALA A 19 5.59 -11.00 -9.57
CA ALA A 19 6.92 -11.56 -9.84
C ALA A 19 7.04 -12.16 -11.24
N ALA A 20 5.96 -12.73 -11.77
CA ALA A 20 5.97 -13.36 -13.09
C ALA A 20 5.70 -12.39 -14.26
N PHE A 21 4.87 -11.35 -14.09
CA PHE A 21 4.31 -10.60 -15.22
C PHE A 21 4.34 -9.08 -15.13
N LEU A 22 4.53 -8.46 -13.95
CA LEU A 22 4.31 -7.02 -13.77
C LEU A 22 5.48 -6.31 -13.05
N PRO A 23 6.10 -5.30 -13.67
CA PRO A 23 7.13 -4.47 -13.01
C PRO A 23 6.54 -3.44 -12.03
N LEU A 24 5.21 -3.35 -11.93
CA LEU A 24 4.49 -2.41 -11.06
C LEU A 24 4.35 -2.98 -9.65
N ASN A 25 4.78 -2.24 -8.62
CA ASN A 25 4.66 -2.68 -7.23
C ASN A 25 3.24 -2.51 -6.66
N LEU A 26 2.35 -3.41 -7.07
CA LEU A 26 0.95 -3.44 -6.64
C LEU A 26 0.81 -3.83 -5.17
N VAL A 27 1.75 -4.61 -4.63
CA VAL A 27 1.77 -4.95 -3.20
C VAL A 27 1.97 -3.70 -2.35
N LEU A 28 2.97 -2.86 -2.67
CA LEU A 28 3.20 -1.59 -1.99
C LEU A 28 1.96 -0.70 -2.01
N LEU A 29 1.30 -0.60 -3.17
CA LEU A 29 0.07 0.16 -3.30
C LEU A 29 -1.01 -0.37 -2.35
N LEU A 30 -1.28 -1.66 -2.41
CA LEU A 30 -2.34 -2.30 -1.63
C LEU A 30 -2.07 -2.17 -0.12
N VAL A 31 -0.81 -2.22 0.29
CA VAL A 31 -0.36 -1.98 1.67
C VAL A 31 -0.64 -0.53 2.12
N LEU A 32 -0.33 0.46 1.28
CA LEU A 32 -0.66 1.87 1.56
C LEU A 32 -2.16 2.11 1.63
N LEU A 33 -2.92 1.51 0.72
CA LEU A 33 -4.37 1.57 0.68
C LEU A 33 -5.01 0.89 1.90
N PHE A 34 -4.45 -0.23 2.37
CA PHE A 34 -4.88 -0.85 3.62
C PHE A 34 -4.53 0.02 4.83
N SER A 35 -3.35 0.66 4.82
CA SER A 35 -2.93 1.59 5.88
C SER A 35 -3.89 2.78 6.01
N LEU A 36 -4.47 3.28 4.91
CA LEU A 36 -5.54 4.30 4.95
C LEU A 36 -6.74 3.88 5.79
N ARG A 37 -7.19 2.64 5.60
CA ARG A 37 -8.31 2.09 6.34
C ARG A 37 -7.97 1.95 7.83
N ASP A 38 -6.76 1.45 8.11
CA ASP A 38 -6.31 1.16 9.47
C ASP A 38 -5.93 2.40 10.29
N ILE A 39 -5.59 3.52 9.63
CA ILE A 39 -5.41 4.83 10.29
C ILE A 39 -6.65 5.20 11.11
N SER A 40 -7.85 4.83 10.67
CA SER A 40 -9.10 5.10 11.39
C SER A 40 -9.32 4.22 12.63
N GLN A 41 -8.61 3.10 12.78
CA GLN A 41 -8.88 2.11 13.86
C GLN A 41 -7.68 1.83 14.78
N SER A 42 -6.54 2.51 14.60
CA SER A 42 -5.37 2.43 15.49
C SER A 42 -4.96 1.00 15.85
N ASP A 43 -4.97 0.10 14.87
CA ASP A 43 -4.77 -1.32 15.14
C ASP A 43 -3.28 -1.69 15.03
N ARG A 44 -2.77 -2.50 15.97
CA ARG A 44 -1.39 -3.05 15.91
C ARG A 44 -1.21 -4.00 14.72
N HIS A 45 -2.31 -4.49 14.20
CA HIS A 45 -2.35 -5.47 13.13
C HIS A 45 -1.96 -4.90 11.75
N GLY A 46 -2.16 -3.61 11.49
CA GLY A 46 -1.72 -3.00 10.22
C GLY A 46 -0.21 -3.02 10.05
N ALA A 47 0.54 -2.76 11.13
CA ALA A 47 2.01 -2.84 11.13
C ALA A 47 2.49 -4.26 10.80
N TRP A 48 1.82 -5.27 11.37
CA TRP A 48 2.10 -6.68 11.08
C TRP A 48 1.82 -7.04 9.62
N LEU A 49 0.72 -6.53 9.06
CA LEU A 49 0.37 -6.76 7.66
C LEU A 49 1.37 -6.09 6.70
N THR A 50 1.83 -4.87 6.96
CA THR A 50 2.94 -4.21 6.22
C THR A 50 4.21 -5.06 6.25
N PHE A 51 4.56 -5.63 7.41
CA PHE A 51 5.77 -6.43 7.54
C PHE A 51 5.67 -7.74 6.75
N TRP A 52 4.61 -8.52 6.98
CA TRP A 52 4.42 -9.82 6.31
C TRP A 52 4.26 -9.65 4.80
N SER A 53 3.56 -8.62 4.35
CA SER A 53 3.40 -8.34 2.92
C SER A 53 4.73 -8.08 2.22
N GLY A 54 5.63 -7.30 2.83
CA GLY A 54 6.95 -7.08 2.26
C GLY A 54 7.82 -8.34 2.29
N LEU A 55 7.68 -9.18 3.31
CA LEU A 55 8.40 -10.46 3.40
C LEU A 55 7.93 -11.46 2.34
N ILE A 56 6.60 -11.59 2.15
CA ILE A 56 6.02 -12.43 1.09
C ILE A 56 6.43 -11.91 -0.28
N PHE A 57 6.43 -10.59 -0.46
CA PHE A 57 6.86 -9.97 -1.71
C PHE A 57 8.33 -10.29 -2.03
N ASP A 58 9.23 -10.13 -1.06
CA ASP A 58 10.65 -10.46 -1.25
C ASP A 58 10.83 -11.95 -1.60
N LEU A 59 10.16 -12.86 -0.88
CA LEU A 59 10.18 -14.29 -1.18
C LEU A 59 9.67 -14.60 -2.60
N SER A 60 8.62 -13.93 -3.06
CA SER A 60 8.07 -14.13 -4.40
C SER A 60 9.01 -13.68 -5.52
N GLN A 61 9.88 -12.70 -5.24
CA GLN A 61 10.86 -12.16 -6.17
C GLN A 61 12.23 -12.87 -6.07
N GLY A 62 12.36 -13.88 -5.20
CA GLY A 62 13.63 -14.56 -4.92
C GLY A 62 14.62 -13.72 -4.10
N LEU A 63 14.17 -12.62 -3.50
CA LEU A 63 14.97 -11.76 -2.62
C LEU A 63 14.93 -12.32 -1.20
N THR A 64 16.08 -12.64 -0.61
CA THR A 64 16.16 -13.30 0.71
C THR A 64 16.34 -12.34 1.89
N TRP A 65 16.43 -11.03 1.63
CA TRP A 65 16.97 -10.08 2.61
C TRP A 65 15.89 -9.36 3.45
N GLY A 66 14.60 -9.53 3.13
CA GLY A 66 13.53 -8.82 3.85
C GLY A 66 13.62 -7.29 3.70
N THR A 67 14.30 -6.79 2.68
CA THR A 67 14.45 -5.36 2.41
C THR A 67 13.10 -4.68 2.18
N SER A 68 12.17 -5.33 1.49
CA SER A 68 10.85 -4.75 1.22
C SER A 68 9.99 -4.68 2.48
N SER A 69 10.12 -5.61 3.43
CA SER A 69 9.37 -5.54 4.69
C SER A 69 9.78 -4.33 5.52
N LEU A 70 11.08 -4.05 5.63
CA LEU A 70 11.59 -2.85 6.27
C LEU A 70 11.09 -1.58 5.56
N ILE A 71 11.21 -1.52 4.23
CA ILE A 71 10.76 -0.35 3.47
C ILE A 71 9.25 -0.14 3.66
N PHE A 72 8.44 -1.19 3.57
CA PHE A 72 6.98 -1.08 3.71
C PHE A 72 6.57 -0.63 5.11
N VAL A 73 7.23 -1.10 6.16
CA VAL A 73 6.97 -0.64 7.53
C VAL A 73 7.35 0.83 7.71
N VAL A 74 8.53 1.24 7.24
CA VAL A 74 8.98 2.65 7.31
C VAL A 74 8.04 3.56 6.53
N VAL A 75 7.70 3.18 5.30
CA VAL A 75 6.76 3.90 4.45
C VAL A 75 5.38 3.97 5.09
N GLY A 76 4.87 2.88 5.66
CA GLY A 76 3.60 2.87 6.38
C GLY A 76 3.59 3.80 7.59
N PHE A 77 4.70 3.89 8.32
CA PHE A 77 4.83 4.84 9.44
C PHE A 77 4.89 6.29 8.96
N LEU A 78 5.68 6.59 7.93
CA LEU A 78 5.75 7.91 7.29
C LEU A 78 4.38 8.32 6.74
N PHE A 79 3.67 7.39 6.13
CA PHE A 79 2.34 7.59 5.59
C PHE A 79 1.32 7.89 6.68
N ARG A 80 1.36 7.16 7.80
CA ARG A 80 0.54 7.47 8.99
C ARG A 80 0.87 8.86 9.54
N GLY A 81 2.14 9.25 9.61
CA GLY A 81 2.55 10.61 10.00
C GLY A 81 2.02 11.69 9.05
N TYR A 82 2.15 11.45 7.74
CA TYR A 82 1.62 12.31 6.69
C TYR A 82 0.10 12.45 6.78
N SER A 83 -0.61 11.34 7.09
CA SER A 83 -2.07 11.29 7.19
C SER A 83 -2.66 12.09 8.33
N ARG A 84 -1.89 12.26 9.40
CA ARG A 84 -2.30 13.07 10.55
C ARG A 84 -2.20 14.57 10.27
N ARG A 85 -1.35 14.96 9.31
CA ARG A 85 -1.12 16.38 8.96
C ARG A 85 -1.90 16.83 7.74
N PHE A 86 -2.19 15.91 6.82
CA PHE A 86 -2.80 16.20 5.53
C PHE A 86 -4.04 15.35 5.31
N ASP A 87 -5.06 15.94 4.67
CA ASP A 87 -6.28 15.23 4.29
C ASP A 87 -5.99 14.26 3.14
N ILE A 88 -5.56 13.04 3.47
CA ILE A 88 -5.21 12.01 2.48
C ILE A 88 -6.45 11.50 1.74
N HIS A 89 -7.66 11.83 2.20
CA HIS A 89 -8.83 11.64 1.36
C HIS A 89 -8.78 12.56 0.13
N ARG A 90 -7.91 13.57 0.00
CA ARG A 90 -7.77 14.26 -1.29
C ARG A 90 -6.91 13.44 -2.25
N PRO A 91 -7.39 13.16 -3.47
CA PRO A 91 -6.69 12.29 -4.43
C PRO A 91 -5.29 12.80 -4.78
N PHE A 92 -5.12 14.12 -4.87
CA PHE A 92 -3.83 14.75 -5.16
C PHE A 92 -2.79 14.57 -4.06
N LEU A 93 -3.19 14.60 -2.79
CA LEU A 93 -2.27 14.43 -1.65
C LEU A 93 -1.84 12.96 -1.51
N LEU A 94 -2.76 12.04 -1.75
CA LEU A 94 -2.49 10.61 -1.80
C LEU A 94 -1.50 10.27 -2.93
N ALA A 95 -1.75 10.76 -4.15
CA ALA A 95 -0.83 10.59 -5.27
C ALA A 95 0.52 11.28 -5.03
N GLY A 96 0.51 12.46 -4.43
CA GLY A 96 1.71 13.21 -4.06
C GLY A 96 2.60 12.49 -3.05
N PHE A 97 2.05 11.59 -2.23
CA PHE A 97 2.82 10.71 -1.36
C PHE A 97 3.27 9.42 -2.06
N ILE A 98 2.38 8.77 -2.80
CA ILE A 98 2.66 7.47 -3.45
C ILE A 98 3.74 7.61 -4.52
N LEU A 99 3.72 8.69 -5.30
CA LEU A 99 4.66 8.92 -6.39
C LEU A 99 6.13 8.95 -5.91
N PRO A 100 6.54 9.81 -4.96
CA PRO A 100 7.92 9.83 -4.49
C PRO A 100 8.31 8.53 -3.77
N VAL A 101 7.39 7.91 -3.03
CA VAL A 101 7.66 6.62 -2.36
C VAL A 101 7.92 5.52 -3.38
N ALA A 102 7.11 5.44 -4.44
CA ALA A 102 7.29 4.47 -5.52
C ALA A 102 8.63 4.68 -6.25
N LEU A 103 9.01 5.93 -6.53
CA LEU A 103 10.30 6.25 -7.14
C LEU A 103 11.48 5.83 -6.26
N VAL A 104 11.44 6.19 -4.97
CA VAL A 104 12.49 5.82 -4.00
C VAL A 104 12.58 4.30 -3.88
N TYR A 105 11.43 3.60 -3.78
CA TYR A 105 11.39 2.15 -3.73
C TYR A 105 12.05 1.52 -4.96
N GLN A 106 11.68 1.96 -6.16
CA GLN A 106 12.25 1.42 -7.40
C GLN A 106 13.74 1.67 -7.53
N ARG A 107 14.19 2.84 -7.09
CA ARG A 107 15.62 3.15 -7.05
C ARG A 107 16.38 2.26 -6.08
N LEU A 108 15.82 1.96 -4.91
CA LEU A 108 16.46 1.13 -3.89
C LEU A 108 16.47 -0.37 -4.24
N VAL A 109 15.37 -0.89 -4.79
CA VAL A 109 15.21 -2.34 -5.01
C VAL A 109 15.64 -2.78 -6.40
N PHE A 110 15.30 -2.00 -7.43
CA PHE A 110 15.58 -2.35 -8.83
C PHE A 110 16.69 -1.51 -9.46
N GLY A 111 17.27 -0.56 -8.70
CA GLY A 111 18.33 0.32 -9.19
C GLY A 111 17.89 1.31 -10.28
N SER A 112 16.63 1.34 -10.68
CA SER A 112 16.13 2.12 -11.82
C SER A 112 15.20 3.24 -11.40
N TRP A 113 15.26 4.36 -12.13
CA TRP A 113 14.33 5.48 -11.99
C TRP A 113 13.18 5.31 -12.97
N SER A 114 12.21 4.46 -12.63
CA SER A 114 11.08 4.18 -13.51
C SER A 114 9.88 5.07 -13.20
N TRP A 115 9.91 6.28 -13.78
CA TRP A 115 8.85 7.27 -13.64
C TRP A 115 7.48 6.77 -14.07
N TRP A 116 7.41 6.02 -15.17
CA TRP A 116 6.16 5.49 -15.71
C TRP A 116 5.42 4.58 -14.74
N SER A 117 6.14 3.71 -14.05
CA SER A 117 5.56 2.81 -13.05
C SER A 117 5.13 3.54 -11.78
N ALA A 118 5.89 4.55 -11.33
CA ALA A 118 5.49 5.36 -10.19
C ALA A 118 4.23 6.18 -10.51
N LEU A 119 4.14 6.73 -11.73
CA LEU A 119 2.99 7.49 -12.21
C LEU A 119 1.77 6.58 -12.37
N ALA A 120 1.96 5.39 -12.96
CA ALA A 120 0.91 4.37 -13.05
C ALA A 120 0.38 3.96 -11.67
N LEU A 121 1.27 3.76 -10.67
CA LEU A 121 0.86 3.47 -9.29
C LEU A 121 0.04 4.62 -8.69
N ALA A 122 0.46 5.86 -8.87
CA ALA A 122 -0.25 7.03 -8.37
C ALA A 122 -1.66 7.17 -8.99
N ILE A 123 -1.78 6.96 -10.31
CA ILE A 123 -3.07 6.96 -11.01
C ILE A 123 -3.95 5.81 -10.49
N LEU A 124 -3.40 4.60 -10.38
CA LEU A 124 -4.14 3.44 -9.88
C LEU A 124 -4.67 3.70 -8.46
N ALA A 125 -3.85 4.34 -7.62
CA ALA A 125 -4.23 4.71 -6.26
C ALA A 125 -5.43 5.67 -6.23
N ILE A 126 -5.44 6.67 -7.12
CA ILE A 126 -6.57 7.59 -7.27
C ILE A 126 -7.82 6.84 -7.73
N LEU A 127 -7.69 5.93 -8.71
CA LEU A 127 -8.81 5.17 -9.26
C LEU A 127 -9.40 4.15 -8.26
N LEU A 128 -8.55 3.53 -7.43
CA LEU A 128 -8.96 2.57 -6.40
C LEU A 128 -9.53 3.24 -5.13
N ARG A 129 -9.25 4.53 -4.93
CA ARG A 129 -9.74 5.30 -3.78
C ARG A 129 -11.26 5.21 -3.56
N PRO A 130 -12.15 5.49 -4.55
CA PRO A 130 -13.60 5.44 -4.33
C PRO A 130 -14.07 4.05 -3.87
N VAL A 131 -13.46 2.98 -4.38
CA VAL A 131 -13.76 1.60 -3.97
C VAL A 131 -13.44 1.41 -2.49
N LEU A 132 -12.31 1.93 -2.01
CA LEU A 132 -11.94 1.84 -0.59
C LEU A 132 -12.87 2.62 0.32
N LEU A 133 -13.25 3.83 -0.09
CA LEU A 133 -14.21 4.65 0.67
C LEU A 133 -15.57 3.96 0.75
N TYR A 134 -16.03 3.35 -0.34
CA TYR A 134 -17.27 2.56 -0.34
C TYR A 134 -17.22 1.40 0.67
N PHE A 135 -16.11 0.65 0.73
CA PHE A 135 -15.92 -0.41 1.72
C PHE A 135 -15.77 0.11 3.16
N GLN A 136 -15.28 1.35 3.33
CA GLN A 136 -15.14 1.99 4.63
C GLN A 136 -16.51 2.46 5.16
N ASP A 137 -17.33 3.09 4.32
CA ASP A 137 -18.71 3.53 4.64
C ASP A 137 -19.65 2.32 4.86
N SER A 138 -19.45 1.22 4.12
CA SER A 138 -20.25 0.01 4.30
C SER A 138 -19.99 -0.73 5.62
N GLN A 139 -18.89 -0.45 6.33
CA GLN A 139 -18.60 -1.03 7.64
C GLN A 139 -18.75 -0.03 8.80
N GLY A 140 -18.62 1.26 8.53
CA GLY A 140 -18.93 2.33 9.47
C GLY A 140 -20.26 2.97 9.10
N GLY A 141 -21.36 2.48 9.65
CA GLY A 141 -22.66 3.15 9.57
C GLY A 141 -22.59 4.53 10.22
N ILE A 142 -22.11 5.54 9.51
CA ILE A 142 -22.17 6.94 9.88
C ILE A 142 -22.65 7.72 8.66
N LYS A 143 -23.86 8.26 8.81
CA LYS A 143 -24.56 9.15 7.89
C LYS A 143 -23.62 10.23 7.34
N LEU A 144 -23.36 10.20 6.04
CA LEU A 144 -22.95 11.38 5.29
C LEU A 144 -24.11 12.39 5.34
N LYS A 145 -24.02 13.39 6.23
CA LYS A 145 -24.76 14.64 6.06
C LYS A 145 -24.03 15.42 4.97
N TYR A 146 -24.69 15.53 3.84
CA TYR A 146 -24.43 16.53 2.80
C TYR A 146 -24.38 17.94 3.39
#